data_AF-A0A3N5J711-F1
#
_entry.id   AF-A0A3N5J711-F1
#
_cell.length_a   1.000
_cell.length_b   1.000
_cell.length_c   1.000
_cell.angle_alpha   90.00
_cell.angle_beta   90.00
_cell.angle_gamma   90.00
#
_symmetry.space_group_name_H-M   'P 1'
#
loop_
_entity.id
_entity.type
_entity.pdbx_description
1 polymer ?
#
loop_
_entity_poly.entity_id
_entity_poly.type
_entity_poly.pdbx_seq_one_letter_code
_entity_poly.pdbx_strand_id
1 'polypeptide(L)'
;MQVYVIAMVILVAGGTLLDTLHKKSARYFFENTEKQKKSASRQVSGGEKVAIAVKTLAVDVLASGEFCNQRRRVAHLLGMYGFVLFVVTTAILIFGYAESAAPAILPVLWHVGALLVCIGGYWFWFAIRVDVSAEGHPWYRVMRADLFILSLLATATFALLWSVFAATFFFVLFIAAATVLFGTVLWSKFAHMFFKPAAAFHKRVTKADGSRENLPEVPDLTDPAVHARYPDIPEYLGINPPNMGLGIKREAPSHY
;
A
#
# COMPACT_ATOMS: atom_id res chain seq x y z
N MET A 1 28.71 5.91 -3.35
CA MET A 1 27.23 5.87 -3.46
C MET A 1 26.69 4.51 -3.89
N GLN A 2 27.25 3.83 -4.89
CA GLN A 2 26.77 2.50 -5.34
C GLN A 2 26.71 1.45 -4.21
N VAL A 3 27.79 1.27 -3.45
CA VAL A 3 27.85 0.34 -2.30
C VAL A 3 26.76 0.65 -1.27
N TYR A 4 26.51 1.94 -1.00
CA TYR A 4 25.44 2.36 -0.08
C TYR A 4 24.05 1.93 -0.60
N VAL A 5 23.76 2.13 -1.88
CA VAL A 5 22.47 1.69 -2.47
C VAL A 5 22.34 0.16 -2.39
N ILE A 6 23.40 -0.60 -2.69
CA ILE A 6 23.41 -2.06 -2.55
C ILE A 6 23.12 -2.46 -1.10
N ALA A 7 23.75 -1.81 -0.13
CA ALA A 7 23.50 -2.06 1.29
C ALA A 7 22.03 -1.78 1.67
N MET A 8 21.42 -0.70 1.17
CA MET A 8 20.00 -0.41 1.40
C MET A 8 19.08 -1.50 0.83
N VAL A 9 19.38 -2.02 -0.37
CA VAL A 9 18.63 -3.14 -0.96
C VAL A 9 18.72 -4.39 -0.08
N ILE A 10 19.93 -4.71 0.42
CA ILE A 10 20.14 -5.83 1.34
C ILE A 10 19.35 -5.64 2.63
N LEU A 11 19.34 -4.43 3.20
CA LEU A 11 18.56 -4.12 4.41
C LEU A 11 17.06 -4.28 4.18
N VAL A 12 16.53 -3.86 3.02
CA VAL A 12 15.12 -4.05 2.69
C VAL A 12 14.77 -5.54 2.56
N ALA A 13 15.58 -6.30 1.83
CA ALA A 13 15.36 -7.73 1.64
C ALA A 13 15.44 -8.49 2.98
N GLY A 14 16.52 -8.26 3.74
CA GLY A 14 16.74 -8.86 5.06
C GLY A 14 15.67 -8.44 6.07
N GLY A 15 15.32 -7.16 6.12
CA GLY A 15 14.27 -6.63 6.99
C GLY A 15 12.90 -7.21 6.68
N THR A 16 12.55 -7.40 5.40
CA THR A 16 11.29 -8.02 4.98
C THR A 16 11.26 -9.51 5.33
N LEU A 17 12.39 -10.22 5.16
CA LEU A 17 12.51 -11.63 5.56
C LEU A 17 12.36 -11.79 7.08
N LEU A 18 13.07 -10.98 7.86
CA LEU A 18 12.96 -10.96 9.31
C LEU A 18 11.54 -10.60 9.77
N ASP A 19 10.86 -9.66 9.10
CA ASP A 19 9.47 -9.32 9.40
C ASP A 19 8.54 -10.51 9.21
N THR A 20 8.73 -11.25 8.10
CA THR A 20 7.97 -12.47 7.79
C THR A 20 8.16 -13.53 8.86
N LEU A 21 9.41 -13.75 9.28
CA LEU A 21 9.77 -14.72 10.31
C LEU A 21 9.22 -14.32 11.68
N HIS A 22 9.43 -13.06 12.08
CA HIS A 22 9.01 -12.53 13.38
C HIS A 22 7.48 -12.57 13.53
N LYS A 23 6.74 -12.15 12.51
CA LYS A 23 5.27 -12.15 12.52
C LYS A 23 4.66 -13.51 12.19
N LYS A 24 5.48 -14.53 11.87
CA LYS A 24 5.03 -15.86 11.43
C LYS A 24 4.02 -15.79 10.28
N SER A 25 4.08 -14.76 9.44
CA SER A 25 3.07 -14.49 8.42
C SER A 25 3.07 -15.57 7.35
N ALA A 26 4.23 -16.05 6.92
CA ALA A 26 4.33 -17.17 5.98
C ALA A 26 3.64 -18.42 6.52
N ARG A 27 3.92 -18.79 7.78
CA ARG A 27 3.30 -19.94 8.43
C ARG A 27 1.77 -19.79 8.49
N TYR A 28 1.29 -18.61 8.88
CA TYR A 28 -0.13 -18.30 8.88
C TYR A 28 -0.76 -18.47 7.48
N PHE A 29 -0.13 -17.93 6.43
CA PHE A 29 -0.66 -18.06 5.07
C PHE A 29 -0.67 -19.51 4.59
N PHE A 30 0.37 -20.30 4.86
CA PHE A 30 0.38 -21.73 4.53
C PHE A 30 -0.73 -22.50 5.24
N GLU A 31 -0.84 -22.35 6.56
CA GLU A 31 -1.88 -23.02 7.36
C GLU A 31 -3.29 -22.59 6.90
N ASN A 32 -3.49 -21.30 6.61
CA ASN A 32 -4.75 -20.80 6.09
C ASN A 32 -5.05 -21.36 4.70
N THR A 33 -4.08 -21.38 3.77
CA THR A 33 -4.27 -21.95 2.44
C THR A 33 -4.65 -23.43 2.51
N GLU A 34 -4.01 -24.23 3.36
CA GLU A 34 -4.37 -25.63 3.56
C GLU A 34 -5.78 -25.80 4.14
N LYS A 35 -6.18 -24.90 5.06
CA LYS A 35 -7.55 -24.87 5.58
C LYS A 35 -8.57 -24.54 4.48
N GLN A 36 -8.28 -23.53 3.64
CA GLN A 36 -9.18 -23.12 2.56
C GLN A 36 -9.30 -24.19 1.46
N LYS A 37 -8.23 -24.91 1.15
CA LYS A 37 -8.29 -26.04 0.20
C LYS A 37 -9.27 -27.12 0.65
N LYS A 38 -9.41 -27.36 1.96
CA LYS A 38 -10.35 -28.34 2.52
C LYS A 38 -11.80 -27.89 2.46
N SER A 39 -12.06 -26.58 2.44
CA SER A 39 -13.39 -25.99 2.32
C SER A 39 -13.73 -25.52 0.90
N ALA A 40 -12.82 -25.69 -0.06
CA ALA A 40 -13.05 -25.32 -1.45
C ALA A 40 -14.18 -26.16 -2.07
N SER A 41 -15.13 -25.50 -2.71
CA SER A 41 -16.22 -26.17 -3.43
C SER A 41 -15.79 -26.66 -4.80
N ARG A 42 -14.70 -26.11 -5.35
CA ARG A 42 -14.11 -26.53 -6.63
C ARG A 42 -12.61 -26.24 -6.70
N GLN A 43 -11.95 -26.80 -7.71
CA GLN A 43 -10.58 -26.44 -8.04
C GLN A 43 -10.53 -25.24 -9.00
N VAL A 44 -9.59 -24.32 -8.74
CA VAL A 44 -9.26 -23.21 -9.63
C VAL A 44 -8.12 -23.64 -10.54
N SER A 45 -8.36 -23.60 -11.86
CA SER A 45 -7.40 -24.05 -12.86
C SER A 45 -6.16 -23.14 -12.91
N GLY A 46 -5.08 -23.62 -13.54
CA GLY A 46 -3.86 -22.81 -13.75
C GLY A 46 -4.15 -21.51 -14.52
N GLY A 47 -4.94 -21.59 -15.60
CA GLY A 47 -5.31 -20.42 -16.40
C GLY A 47 -6.15 -19.41 -15.60
N GLU A 48 -7.06 -19.88 -14.76
CA GLU A 48 -7.86 -19.02 -13.89
C GLU A 48 -7.00 -18.32 -12.82
N LYS A 49 -6.02 -19.02 -12.23
CA LYS A 49 -5.05 -18.41 -11.32
C LYS A 49 -4.23 -17.31 -12.00
N VAL A 50 -3.84 -17.49 -13.25
CA VAL A 50 -3.16 -16.44 -14.04
C VAL A 50 -4.07 -15.23 -14.23
N ALA A 51 -5.32 -15.44 -14.63
CA ALA A 51 -6.29 -14.34 -14.77
C ALA A 51 -6.50 -13.58 -13.44
N ILE A 52 -6.57 -14.31 -12.32
CA ILE A 52 -6.65 -13.72 -10.97
C ILE A 52 -5.39 -12.92 -10.64
N ALA A 53 -4.19 -13.43 -10.96
CA ALA A 53 -2.93 -12.72 -10.72
C ALA A 53 -2.87 -11.41 -11.52
N VAL A 54 -3.22 -11.45 -12.81
CA VAL A 54 -3.30 -10.25 -13.66
C VAL A 54 -4.29 -9.24 -13.08
N LYS A 55 -5.48 -9.70 -12.67
CA LYS A 55 -6.49 -8.83 -12.05
C LYS A 55 -6.01 -8.23 -10.73
N THR A 56 -5.27 -9.01 -9.93
CA THR A 56 -4.69 -8.53 -8.66
C THR A 56 -3.69 -7.43 -8.91
N LEU A 57 -2.78 -7.64 -9.87
CA LEU A 57 -1.80 -6.64 -10.26
C LEU A 57 -2.47 -5.35 -10.76
N ALA A 58 -3.41 -5.47 -11.70
CA ALA A 58 -4.06 -4.31 -12.29
C ALA A 58 -4.91 -3.54 -11.28
N VAL A 59 -5.73 -4.23 -10.49
CA VAL A 59 -6.71 -3.60 -9.60
C VAL A 59 -6.09 -3.24 -8.26
N ASP A 60 -5.45 -4.19 -7.57
CA ASP A 60 -5.02 -4.00 -6.18
C ASP A 60 -3.67 -3.27 -6.09
N VAL A 61 -2.74 -3.55 -7.02
CA VAL A 61 -1.41 -2.95 -6.99
C VAL A 61 -1.39 -1.63 -7.77
N LEU A 62 -1.58 -1.68 -9.09
CA LEU A 62 -1.39 -0.52 -9.97
C LEU A 62 -2.45 0.56 -9.73
N ALA A 63 -3.70 0.16 -9.52
CA ALA A 63 -4.80 1.09 -9.33
C ALA A 63 -5.14 1.33 -7.86
N SER A 64 -4.54 0.59 -6.92
CA SER A 64 -4.86 0.66 -5.48
C SER A 64 -6.39 0.61 -5.23
N GLY A 65 -7.06 -0.32 -5.90
CA GLY A 65 -8.52 -0.43 -5.95
C GLY A 65 -9.16 -0.84 -4.62
N GLU A 66 -8.36 -1.27 -3.65
CA GLU A 66 -8.80 -1.53 -2.28
C GLU A 66 -9.24 -0.28 -1.52
N PHE A 67 -8.79 0.91 -1.97
CA PHE A 67 -9.11 2.16 -1.30
C PHE A 67 -10.45 2.66 -1.83
N CYS A 68 -11.53 2.42 -1.09
CA CYS A 68 -12.85 2.97 -1.42
C CYS A 68 -12.91 4.50 -1.27
N ASN A 69 -12.08 5.09 -0.41
CA ASN A 69 -11.97 6.54 -0.25
C ASN A 69 -11.04 7.11 -1.33
N GLN A 70 -11.61 7.94 -2.23
CA GLN A 70 -10.88 8.48 -3.36
C GLN A 70 -9.71 9.39 -2.96
N ARG A 71 -9.83 10.19 -1.88
CA ARG A 71 -8.73 11.03 -1.39
C ARG A 71 -7.55 10.17 -0.93
N ARG A 72 -7.84 9.13 -0.13
CA ARG A 72 -6.83 8.17 0.34
C ARG A 72 -6.19 7.41 -0.83
N ARG A 73 -6.98 7.05 -1.84
CA ARG A 73 -6.50 6.39 -3.06
C ARG A 73 -5.54 7.28 -3.84
N VAL A 74 -5.91 8.52 -4.13
CA VAL A 74 -5.06 9.45 -4.89
C VAL A 74 -3.78 9.77 -4.13
N ALA A 75 -3.86 10.08 -2.83
CA ALA A 75 -2.67 10.33 -2.00
C ALA A 75 -1.72 9.12 -1.99
N HIS A 76 -2.27 7.90 -1.91
CA HIS A 76 -1.48 6.68 -1.97
C HIS A 76 -0.83 6.46 -3.34
N LEU A 77 -1.54 6.69 -4.44
CA LEU A 77 -1.00 6.55 -5.80
C LEU A 77 0.13 7.57 -6.06
N LEU A 78 -0.03 8.82 -5.62
CA LEU A 78 1.01 9.84 -5.69
C LEU A 78 2.27 9.40 -4.92
N GLY A 79 2.09 8.93 -3.68
CA GLY A 79 3.19 8.44 -2.86
C GLY A 79 3.88 7.21 -3.45
N MET A 80 3.10 6.23 -3.93
CA MET A 80 3.60 4.97 -4.49
C MET A 80 4.38 5.20 -5.79
N TYR A 81 3.77 5.84 -6.79
CA TYR A 81 4.43 6.08 -8.07
C TYR A 81 5.55 7.12 -7.94
N GLY A 82 5.37 8.12 -7.08
CA GLY A 82 6.45 9.06 -6.73
C GLY A 82 7.66 8.34 -6.16
N PHE A 83 7.46 7.42 -5.22
CA PHE A 83 8.53 6.64 -4.60
C PHE A 83 9.23 5.71 -5.60
N VAL A 84 8.46 4.98 -6.42
CA VAL A 84 9.03 4.11 -7.46
C VAL A 84 9.87 4.94 -8.43
N LEU A 85 9.33 6.06 -8.93
CA LEU A 85 10.04 6.94 -9.85
C LEU A 85 11.33 7.47 -9.21
N PHE A 86 11.24 7.98 -7.98
CA PHE A 86 12.37 8.52 -7.24
C PHE A 86 13.49 7.49 -7.05
N VAL A 87 13.17 6.27 -6.61
CA VAL A 87 14.15 5.21 -6.34
C VAL A 87 14.74 4.64 -7.64
N VAL A 88 13.91 4.37 -8.66
CA VAL A 88 14.38 3.85 -9.94
C VAL A 88 15.30 4.84 -10.62
N THR A 89 14.92 6.12 -10.68
CA THR A 89 15.78 7.14 -11.27
C THR A 89 17.05 7.36 -10.45
N THR A 90 16.99 7.26 -9.12
CA THR A 90 18.19 7.26 -8.26
C THR A 90 19.14 6.13 -8.65
N ALA A 91 18.63 4.91 -8.85
CA ALA A 91 19.44 3.77 -9.26
C ALA A 91 20.04 3.98 -10.66
N ILE A 92 19.25 4.42 -11.64
CA ILE A 92 19.75 4.69 -13.00
C ILE A 92 20.88 5.71 -12.98
N LEU A 93 20.71 6.83 -12.25
CA LEU A 93 21.73 7.87 -12.14
C LEU A 93 23.01 7.35 -11.48
N ILE A 94 22.90 6.61 -10.36
CA ILE A 94 24.06 6.14 -9.59
C ILE A 94 24.81 4.99 -10.28
N PHE A 95 24.12 4.11 -11.00
CA PHE A 95 24.76 2.94 -11.63
C PHE A 95 25.09 3.17 -13.11
N GLY A 96 24.28 3.94 -13.84
CA GLY A 96 24.46 4.18 -15.27
C GLY A 96 25.23 5.45 -15.61
N TYR A 97 25.22 6.45 -14.72
CA TYR A 97 25.72 7.80 -15.03
C TYR A 97 26.56 8.42 -13.90
N ALA A 98 27.25 7.60 -13.09
CA ALA A 98 28.11 8.12 -12.03
C ALA A 98 29.32 8.91 -12.56
N GLU A 99 29.83 8.52 -13.72
CA GLU A 99 31.06 9.07 -14.34
C GLU A 99 30.78 9.67 -15.73
N SER A 100 29.51 9.81 -16.11
CA SER A 100 29.10 10.29 -17.43
C SER A 100 27.91 11.23 -17.33
N ALA A 101 27.71 12.06 -18.35
CA ALA A 101 26.58 12.98 -18.39
C ALA A 101 25.26 12.20 -18.52
N ALA A 102 24.38 12.37 -17.53
CA ALA A 102 23.04 11.80 -17.57
C ALA A 102 22.14 12.56 -18.56
N PRO A 103 21.26 11.86 -19.31
CA PRO A 103 20.17 12.51 -20.05
C PRO A 103 19.38 13.46 -19.15
N ALA A 104 19.12 14.68 -19.63
CA ALA A 104 18.47 15.74 -18.84
C ALA A 104 17.09 15.33 -18.27
N ILE A 105 16.41 14.36 -18.90
CA ILE A 105 15.15 13.82 -18.41
C ILE A 105 15.29 13.06 -17.07
N LEU A 106 16.44 12.45 -16.78
CA LEU A 106 16.61 11.66 -15.55
C LEU A 106 16.58 12.54 -14.29
N PRO A 107 17.37 13.63 -14.16
CA PRO A 107 17.20 14.56 -13.04
C PRO A 107 15.77 15.09 -12.91
N VAL A 108 15.07 15.38 -14.02
CA VAL A 108 13.67 15.84 -13.98
C VAL A 108 12.75 14.78 -13.37
N LEU A 109 12.84 13.53 -13.84
CA LEU A 109 12.05 12.42 -13.29
C LEU A 109 12.33 12.18 -11.81
N TRP A 110 13.59 12.33 -11.39
CA TRP A 110 13.98 12.23 -9.99
C TRP A 110 13.28 13.28 -9.12
N HIS A 111 13.27 14.55 -9.55
CA HIS A 111 12.58 15.63 -8.84
C HIS A 111 11.07 15.43 -8.83
N VAL A 112 10.48 15.04 -9.97
CA VAL A 112 9.04 14.72 -10.06
C VAL A 112 8.67 13.61 -9.09
N GLY A 113 9.48 12.54 -9.03
CA GLY A 113 9.27 11.44 -8.08
C GLY A 113 9.25 11.92 -6.63
N ALA A 114 10.26 12.70 -6.23
CA ALA A 114 10.35 13.26 -4.87
C ALA A 114 9.18 14.20 -4.55
N LEU A 115 8.77 15.04 -5.50
CA LEU A 115 7.62 15.95 -5.34
C LEU A 115 6.31 15.18 -5.19
N LEU A 116 6.08 14.14 -5.98
CA LEU A 116 4.89 13.29 -5.85
C LEU A 116 4.83 12.59 -4.49
N VAL A 117 5.98 12.13 -3.97
CA VAL A 117 6.09 11.60 -2.59
C VAL A 117 5.71 12.66 -1.57
N CYS A 118 6.23 13.88 -1.70
CA CYS A 118 5.93 14.97 -0.77
C CYS A 118 4.44 15.33 -0.82
N ILE A 119 3.87 15.55 -2.01
CA ILE A 119 2.45 15.92 -2.16
C ILE A 119 1.54 14.84 -1.57
N GLY A 120 1.72 13.58 -1.99
CA GLY A 120 0.90 12.47 -1.51
C GLY A 120 1.10 12.20 -0.01
N GLY A 121 2.35 12.23 0.46
CA GLY A 121 2.71 11.93 1.83
C GLY A 121 2.30 13.01 2.83
N TYR A 122 2.50 14.29 2.52
CA TYR A 122 2.06 15.39 3.38
C TYR A 122 0.55 15.51 3.40
N TRP A 123 -0.12 15.31 2.26
CA TRP A 123 -1.58 15.23 2.24
C TRP A 123 -2.09 14.08 3.11
N PHE A 124 -1.42 12.92 3.04
CA PHE A 124 -1.72 11.81 3.94
C PHE A 124 -1.53 12.17 5.42
N TRP A 125 -0.37 12.74 5.76
CA TRP A 125 0.04 13.04 7.13
C TRP A 125 -0.90 14.03 7.82
N PHE A 126 -1.22 15.14 7.15
CA PHE A 126 -1.97 16.23 7.75
C PHE A 126 -3.49 16.09 7.65
N ALA A 127 -4.01 15.33 6.67
CA ALA A 127 -5.46 15.37 6.37
C ALA A 127 -6.14 14.01 6.19
N ILE A 128 -5.41 12.91 5.93
CA ILE A 128 -6.04 11.60 5.63
C ILE A 128 -5.75 10.56 6.71
N ARG A 129 -4.66 10.73 7.48
CA ARG A 129 -4.33 9.83 8.58
C ARG A 129 -5.54 9.70 9.50
N VAL A 130 -5.96 8.45 9.75
CA VAL A 130 -7.19 8.14 10.51
C VAL A 130 -7.12 8.75 11.91
N ASP A 131 -5.97 8.63 12.56
CA ASP A 131 -5.72 9.20 13.89
C ASP A 131 -6.04 10.70 13.95
N VAL A 132 -5.79 11.44 12.86
CA VAL A 132 -6.06 12.89 12.78
C VAL A 132 -7.49 13.12 12.31
N SER A 133 -7.83 12.57 11.16
CA SER A 133 -9.08 12.88 10.43
C SER A 133 -10.34 12.27 11.02
N ALA A 134 -10.23 11.19 11.80
CA ALA A 134 -11.38 10.47 12.37
C ALA A 134 -11.28 10.31 13.89
N GLU A 135 -10.07 10.14 14.45
CA GLU A 135 -9.88 9.99 15.91
C GLU A 135 -9.56 11.32 16.62
N GLY A 136 -9.38 12.42 15.89
CA GLY A 136 -9.17 13.75 16.46
C GLY A 136 -7.84 13.96 17.18
N HIS A 137 -6.86 13.06 16.99
CA HIS A 137 -5.55 13.24 17.56
C HIS A 137 -4.78 14.37 16.87
N PRO A 138 -3.94 15.11 17.62
CA PRO A 138 -3.12 16.17 17.02
C PRO A 138 -2.21 15.62 15.92
N TRP A 139 -2.05 16.36 14.82
CA TRP A 139 -1.23 15.95 13.66
C TRP A 139 0.24 15.70 14.01
N TYR A 140 0.74 16.31 15.08
CA TYR A 140 2.12 16.14 15.56
C TYR A 140 2.30 14.91 16.47
N ARG A 141 1.23 14.15 16.76
CA ARG A 141 1.35 12.88 17.49
C ARG A 141 2.07 11.87 16.61
N VAL A 142 3.20 11.35 17.09
CA VAL A 142 3.99 10.33 16.39
C VAL A 142 3.86 8.99 17.11
N MET A 143 3.62 7.93 16.35
CA MET A 143 3.61 6.55 16.82
C MET A 143 4.63 5.71 16.04
N ARG A 144 5.00 4.55 16.57
CA ARG A 144 5.88 3.60 15.87
C ARG A 144 5.38 3.23 14.46
N ALA A 145 4.06 3.17 14.30
CA ALA A 145 3.39 2.91 13.02
C ALA A 145 3.70 3.96 11.93
N ASP A 146 4.14 5.15 12.33
CA ASP A 146 4.42 6.29 11.45
C ASP A 146 5.86 6.31 10.94
N LEU A 147 6.73 5.43 11.46
CA LEU A 147 8.15 5.38 11.12
C LEU A 147 8.39 5.31 9.60
N PHE A 148 7.58 4.54 8.89
CA PHE A 148 7.65 4.43 7.43
C PHE A 148 7.35 5.75 6.72
N ILE A 149 6.20 6.38 7.01
CA ILE A 149 5.78 7.59 6.30
C ILE A 149 6.67 8.78 6.63
N LEU A 150 7.09 8.92 7.89
CA LEU A 150 7.96 10.02 8.31
C LEU A 150 9.36 9.91 7.73
N SER A 151 9.96 8.72 7.73
CA SER A 151 11.27 8.51 7.10
C SER A 151 11.20 8.68 5.57
N LEU A 152 10.10 8.27 4.92
CA LEU A 152 9.86 8.52 3.50
C LEU A 152 9.74 10.01 3.18
N LEU A 153 8.94 10.76 3.97
CA LEU A 153 8.78 12.20 3.81
C LEU A 153 10.10 12.96 4.05
N ALA A 154 10.81 12.62 5.12
CA ALA A 154 12.13 13.20 5.42
C ALA A 154 13.11 12.93 4.28
N THR A 155 13.15 11.70 3.76
CA THR A 155 14.01 11.31 2.64
C THR A 155 13.75 12.19 1.42
N ALA A 156 12.50 12.28 0.95
CA ALA A 156 12.15 13.06 -0.23
C ALA A 156 12.36 14.58 -0.01
N THR A 157 12.01 15.09 1.17
CA THR A 157 12.13 16.52 1.50
C THR A 157 13.58 16.95 1.55
N PHE A 158 14.44 16.23 2.28
CA PHE A 158 15.85 16.58 2.37
C PHE A 158 16.59 16.35 1.04
N ALA A 159 16.15 15.40 0.22
CA ALA A 159 16.67 15.23 -1.12
C ALA A 159 16.40 16.46 -2.00
N LEU A 160 15.16 17.00 -1.97
CA LEU A 160 14.79 18.22 -2.69
C LEU A 160 15.50 19.48 -2.14
N LEU A 161 15.60 19.60 -0.81
CA LEU A 161 16.34 20.71 -0.19
C LEU A 161 17.82 20.64 -0.57
N TRP A 162 18.41 19.45 -0.55
CA TRP A 162 19.78 19.28 -1.00
C TRP A 162 19.96 19.66 -2.47
N SER A 163 19.05 19.28 -3.37
CA SER A 163 19.17 19.61 -4.79
C SER A 163 19.08 21.10 -5.08
N VAL A 164 18.34 21.86 -4.28
CA VAL A 164 18.22 23.32 -4.41
C VAL A 164 19.40 24.06 -3.78
N PHE A 165 19.76 23.70 -2.54
CA PHE A 165 20.73 24.47 -1.75
C PHE A 165 22.18 23.97 -1.90
N ALA A 166 22.38 22.79 -2.47
CA ALA A 166 23.68 22.12 -2.58
C ALA A 166 24.46 22.02 -1.24
N ALA A 167 23.75 22.09 -0.11
CA ALA A 167 24.37 22.11 1.21
C ALA A 167 24.59 20.69 1.75
N THR A 168 25.81 20.41 2.22
CA THR A 168 26.18 19.12 2.83
C THR A 168 25.26 18.74 3.99
N PHE A 169 24.76 19.71 4.75
CA PHE A 169 23.80 19.47 5.83
C PHE A 169 22.54 18.74 5.35
N PHE A 170 21.89 19.21 4.27
CA PHE A 170 20.71 18.55 3.72
C PHE A 170 21.03 17.19 3.11
N PHE A 171 22.22 17.03 2.52
CA PHE A 171 22.67 15.73 2.03
C PHE A 171 22.80 14.72 3.17
N VAL A 172 23.42 15.09 4.29
CA VAL A 172 23.54 14.22 5.47
C VAL A 172 22.17 13.82 6.00
N LEU A 173 21.23 14.77 6.11
CA LEU A 173 19.86 14.48 6.54
C LEU A 173 19.11 13.57 5.56
N PHE A 174 19.30 13.75 4.25
CA PHE A 174 18.75 12.87 3.23
C PHE A 174 19.26 11.43 3.39
N ILE A 175 20.59 11.24 3.51
CA ILE A 175 21.19 9.92 3.68
C ILE A 175 20.76 9.28 5.01
N ALA A 176 20.71 10.05 6.10
CA ALA A 176 20.25 9.55 7.39
C ALA A 176 18.78 9.10 7.33
N ALA A 177 17.90 9.92 6.74
CA ALA A 177 16.49 9.58 6.57
C ALA A 177 16.29 8.34 5.68
N ALA A 178 17.03 8.23 4.57
CA ALA A 178 17.00 7.06 3.70
C ALA A 178 17.48 5.80 4.42
N THR A 179 18.55 5.92 5.23
CA THR A 179 19.06 4.81 6.05
C THR A 179 18.01 4.36 7.06
N VAL A 180 17.29 5.29 7.71
CA VAL A 180 16.19 4.94 8.60
C VAL A 180 15.05 4.26 7.83
N LEU A 181 14.65 4.80 6.68
CA LEU A 181 13.58 4.24 5.85
C LEU A 181 13.83 2.78 5.47
N PHE A 182 15.02 2.47 4.97
CA PHE A 182 15.38 1.14 4.48
C PHE A 182 15.93 0.20 5.57
N GLY A 183 16.56 0.75 6.60
CA GLY A 183 17.13 -0.03 7.71
C GLY A 183 16.12 -0.44 8.78
N THR A 184 14.95 0.21 8.84
CA THR A 184 13.94 -0.06 9.88
C THR A 184 12.70 -0.81 9.37
N VAL A 185 12.83 -1.56 8.28
CA VAL A 185 11.72 -2.30 7.64
C VAL A 185 10.99 -3.23 8.63
N LEU A 186 11.72 -3.94 9.50
CA LEU A 186 11.15 -4.82 10.53
C LEU A 186 10.23 -4.10 11.53
N TRP A 187 10.49 -2.83 11.81
CA TRP A 187 9.77 -2.07 12.85
C TRP A 187 8.78 -1.06 12.29
N SER A 188 8.70 -0.94 10.98
CA SER A 188 7.83 -0.01 10.29
C SER A 188 6.74 -0.73 9.52
N LYS A 189 5.88 0.04 8.86
CA LYS A 189 4.90 -0.53 7.94
C LYS A 189 5.54 -0.95 6.61
N PHE A 190 6.80 -0.63 6.30
CA PHE A 190 7.37 -0.81 4.94
C PHE A 190 7.09 -2.21 4.34
N ALA A 191 7.28 -3.28 5.11
CA ALA A 191 7.12 -4.65 4.61
C ALA A 191 5.71 -4.97 4.06
N HIS A 192 4.67 -4.20 4.46
CA HIS A 192 3.31 -4.36 3.92
C HIS A 192 3.25 -4.20 2.39
N MET A 193 4.19 -3.45 1.77
CA MET A 193 4.24 -3.27 0.32
C MET A 193 4.43 -4.59 -0.43
N PHE A 194 5.10 -5.57 0.19
CA PHE A 194 5.38 -6.87 -0.42
C PHE A 194 4.28 -7.90 -0.13
N PHE A 195 3.71 -7.90 1.08
CA PHE A 195 2.72 -8.92 1.47
C PHE A 195 1.31 -8.63 0.96
N LYS A 196 0.96 -7.36 0.77
CA LYS A 196 -0.40 -6.97 0.41
C LYS A 196 -0.85 -7.49 -0.95
N PRO A 197 -0.04 -7.45 -2.03
CA PRO A 197 -0.38 -8.10 -3.29
C PRO A 197 -0.61 -9.61 -3.14
N ALA A 198 0.22 -10.30 -2.35
CA ALA A 198 0.08 -11.73 -2.11
C ALA A 198 -1.22 -12.08 -1.35
N ALA A 199 -1.56 -11.28 -0.34
CA ALA A 199 -2.82 -11.43 0.39
C ALA A 199 -4.05 -11.15 -0.50
N ALA A 200 -3.98 -10.12 -1.35
CA ALA A 200 -5.05 -9.81 -2.31
C ALA A 200 -5.25 -10.94 -3.34
N PHE A 201 -4.14 -11.51 -3.84
CA PHE A 201 -4.18 -12.68 -4.72
C PHE A 201 -4.84 -13.87 -4.02
N HIS A 202 -4.37 -14.22 -2.81
CA HIS A 202 -4.95 -15.30 -2.01
C HIS A 202 -6.47 -15.11 -1.81
N LYS A 203 -6.89 -13.91 -1.42
CA LYS A 203 -8.32 -13.57 -1.24
C LYS A 203 -9.15 -13.78 -2.51
N ARG A 204 -8.60 -13.47 -3.69
CA ARG A 204 -9.32 -13.69 -4.96
C ARG A 204 -9.40 -15.17 -5.31
N VAL A 205 -8.35 -15.95 -5.01
CA VAL A 205 -8.36 -17.42 -5.19
C VAL A 205 -9.38 -18.08 -4.27
N THR A 206 -9.42 -17.71 -2.99
CA THR A 206 -10.40 -18.27 -2.03
C THR A 206 -11.84 -17.87 -2.32
N LYS A 207 -12.04 -16.72 -2.98
CA LYS A 207 -13.36 -16.38 -3.53
C LYS A 207 -13.71 -17.24 -4.75
N ALA A 208 -12.74 -17.50 -5.62
CA ALA A 208 -12.96 -18.26 -6.85
C ALA A 208 -13.20 -19.75 -6.58
N ASP A 209 -12.47 -20.37 -5.65
CA ASP A 209 -12.61 -21.78 -5.27
C ASP A 209 -13.83 -22.07 -4.37
N GLY A 210 -14.55 -21.03 -3.95
CA GLY A 210 -15.74 -21.12 -3.11
C GLY A 210 -15.48 -21.39 -1.63
N SER A 211 -14.23 -21.47 -1.17
CA SER A 211 -13.88 -21.63 0.25
C SER A 211 -14.29 -20.42 1.07
N ARG A 212 -14.21 -19.21 0.51
CA ARG A 212 -14.86 -18.03 1.09
C ARG A 212 -14.12 -17.45 2.29
N GLU A 213 -13.03 -18.06 2.75
CA GLU A 213 -12.58 -17.93 4.14
C GLU A 213 -13.69 -18.28 5.16
N ASN A 214 -14.56 -19.24 4.80
CA ASN A 214 -15.81 -19.58 5.49
C ASN A 214 -16.82 -18.42 5.60
N LEU A 215 -16.65 -17.35 4.82
CA LEU A 215 -17.67 -16.31 4.72
C LEU A 215 -18.86 -16.80 3.88
N PRO A 216 -20.10 -16.39 4.18
CA PRO A 216 -21.30 -16.79 3.45
C PRO A 216 -21.39 -16.11 2.07
N GLU A 217 -21.82 -16.85 1.05
CA GLU A 217 -22.00 -16.28 -0.28
C GLU A 217 -22.97 -15.11 -0.29
N VAL A 218 -22.49 -13.98 -0.84
CA VAL A 218 -23.34 -12.83 -1.11
C VAL A 218 -23.99 -13.19 -2.44
N PRO A 219 -25.29 -13.55 -2.43
CA PRO A 219 -25.98 -13.98 -3.64
C PRO A 219 -26.10 -12.80 -4.61
N ASP A 220 -26.40 -13.10 -5.87
CA ASP A 220 -26.80 -12.06 -6.82
C ASP A 220 -28.09 -11.41 -6.34
N LEU A 221 -27.99 -10.14 -5.94
CA LEU A 221 -29.11 -9.37 -5.42
C LEU A 221 -30.12 -9.00 -6.51
N THR A 222 -29.88 -9.36 -7.76
CA THR A 222 -30.83 -9.20 -8.88
C THR A 222 -31.59 -10.48 -9.23
N ASP A 223 -31.22 -11.63 -8.64
CA ASP A 223 -31.83 -12.93 -8.94
C ASP A 223 -33.22 -13.07 -8.25
N PRO A 224 -34.32 -13.27 -9.02
CA PRO A 224 -35.64 -13.47 -8.47
C PRO A 224 -35.74 -14.66 -7.49
N ALA A 225 -34.94 -15.72 -7.68
CA ALA A 225 -34.93 -16.88 -6.77
C ALA A 225 -34.34 -16.52 -5.39
N VAL A 226 -33.38 -15.58 -5.37
CA VAL A 226 -32.79 -15.05 -4.14
C VAL A 226 -33.82 -14.21 -3.39
N HIS A 227 -34.55 -13.34 -4.10
CA HIS A 227 -35.67 -12.57 -3.51
C HIS A 227 -36.81 -13.46 -3.02
N ALA A 228 -37.13 -14.55 -3.72
CA ALA A 228 -38.14 -15.49 -3.26
C ALA A 228 -37.74 -16.23 -1.98
N ARG A 229 -36.45 -16.57 -1.84
CA ARG A 229 -35.92 -17.25 -0.66
C ARG A 229 -35.70 -16.32 0.53
N TYR A 230 -35.36 -15.07 0.27
CA TYR A 230 -35.12 -14.03 1.26
C TYR A 230 -35.84 -12.74 0.84
N PRO A 231 -37.16 -12.65 1.07
CA PRO A 231 -37.99 -11.52 0.61
C PRO A 231 -37.60 -10.17 1.20
N ASP A 232 -36.85 -10.19 2.31
CA ASP A 232 -36.37 -9.06 3.08
C ASP A 232 -34.98 -8.55 2.64
N ILE A 233 -34.29 -9.23 1.70
CA ILE A 233 -33.00 -8.77 1.16
C ILE A 233 -33.02 -7.31 0.67
N PRO A 234 -34.05 -6.82 -0.04
CA PRO A 234 -34.14 -5.41 -0.42
C PRO A 234 -34.10 -4.44 0.77
N GLU A 235 -34.57 -4.86 1.95
CA GLU A 235 -34.61 -4.04 3.17
C GLU A 235 -33.24 -3.85 3.82
N TYR A 236 -32.27 -4.74 3.55
CA TYR A 236 -30.94 -4.71 4.18
C TYR A 236 -29.77 -4.63 3.20
N LEU A 237 -29.91 -5.11 1.96
CA LEU A 237 -28.83 -5.21 0.97
C LEU A 237 -29.15 -4.52 -0.37
N GLY A 238 -30.30 -3.84 -0.50
CA GLY A 238 -30.67 -3.07 -1.69
C GLY A 238 -29.79 -1.83 -1.95
N ILE A 239 -30.00 -1.17 -3.10
CA ILE A 239 -29.22 0.01 -3.54
C ILE A 239 -29.39 1.22 -2.58
N ASN A 240 -30.51 1.28 -1.83
CA ASN A 240 -30.75 2.21 -0.72
C ASN A 240 -31.79 1.59 0.23
N PRO A 241 -31.37 0.76 1.19
CA PRO A 241 -32.33 0.08 2.05
C PRO A 241 -33.05 1.13 2.92
N PRO A 242 -34.40 1.16 2.96
CA PRO A 242 -35.16 2.26 3.56
C PRO A 242 -34.87 2.49 5.05
N ASN A 243 -34.43 1.44 5.76
CA ASN A 243 -34.06 1.48 7.17
C ASN A 243 -32.54 1.54 7.42
N MET A 244 -31.72 1.48 6.36
CA MET A 244 -30.28 1.70 6.41
C MET A 244 -30.00 3.08 5.81
N GLY A 245 -30.18 4.14 6.62
CA GLY A 245 -29.64 5.46 6.26
C GLY A 245 -28.13 5.40 6.01
N LEU A 246 -27.51 6.54 5.66
CA LEU A 246 -26.06 6.59 5.43
C LEU A 246 -25.21 6.09 6.62
N GLY A 247 -25.80 5.88 7.80
CA GLY A 247 -25.15 5.30 8.97
C GLY A 247 -23.94 6.13 9.40
N ILE A 248 -22.80 5.46 9.62
CA ILE A 248 -21.52 6.11 9.89
C ILE A 248 -21.00 7.00 8.75
N LYS A 249 -21.60 6.93 7.55
CA LYS A 249 -21.29 7.82 6.42
C LYS A 249 -22.21 9.04 6.33
N ARG A 250 -23.23 9.15 7.20
CA ARG A 250 -24.17 10.28 7.22
C ARG A 250 -23.46 11.59 7.52
N GLU A 251 -22.41 11.51 8.33
CA GLU A 251 -21.60 12.63 8.74
C GLU A 251 -20.13 12.27 8.55
N ALA A 252 -19.30 13.23 8.19
CA ALA A 252 -17.86 13.02 8.26
C ALA A 252 -17.50 12.78 9.73
N PRO A 253 -16.58 11.85 10.05
CA PRO A 253 -16.14 11.65 11.43
C PRO A 253 -15.29 12.85 11.86
N SER A 254 -15.92 14.00 12.12
CA SER A 254 -15.30 15.26 12.50
C SER A 254 -15.86 15.77 13.83
N HIS A 255 -16.27 14.83 14.70
CA HIS A 255 -16.90 15.12 15.99
C HIS A 255 -15.89 15.33 17.14
N TYR A 256 -14.66 15.70 16.81
CA TYR A 256 -13.58 15.97 17.76
C TYR A 256 -13.36 17.46 17.96
#